data_AF-A0A2H9QTQ5-F1
#
_entry.id   AF-A0A2H9QTQ5-F1
#
_cell.length_a   1.000
_cell.length_b   1.000
_cell.length_c   1.000
_cell.angle_alpha   90.00
_cell.angle_beta   90.00
_cell.angle_gamma   90.00
#
_symmetry.space_group_name_H-M   'P 1'
#
loop_
_entity.id
_entity.type
_entity.pdbx_description
1 polymer ?
#
loop_
_entity_poly.entity_id
_entity_poly.type
_entity_poly.pdbx_seq_one_letter_code
_entity_poly.pdbx_strand_id
1 'polypeptide(L)'
;GPTLTHGGMGYGAGFIAAQKFNAKIIDPRKYAVGSIKKTYEKYSHLEKILPAMGYGKKQIKELETTINKAECDAVVIGTPIDLGRVLSINKPHVRVKYELEERGKPDLEDVLKGFLKKMG
;
A
#
# COMPACT_ATOMS: atom_id res chain seq x y z
N GLY A 1 8.43 -9.77 -0.36
CA GLY A 1 7.32 -9.93 -1.31
C GLY A 1 7.42 -8.87 -2.41
N PRO A 2 6.86 -9.12 -3.61
CA PRO A 2 6.90 -8.16 -4.70
C PRO A 2 6.26 -6.82 -4.30
N THR A 3 6.79 -5.70 -4.80
CA THR A 3 6.22 -4.36 -4.55
C THR A 3 5.12 -4.05 -5.55
N LEU A 4 4.22 -3.11 -5.21
CA LEU A 4 3.12 -2.71 -6.09
C LEU A 4 3.60 -2.27 -7.49
N THR A 5 4.74 -1.58 -7.58
CA THR A 5 5.23 -1.00 -8.84
C THR A 5 6.30 -1.81 -9.54
N HIS A 6 7.14 -2.57 -8.82
CA HIS A 6 8.27 -3.31 -9.42
C HIS A 6 8.12 -4.83 -9.34
N GLY A 7 7.10 -5.31 -8.62
CA GLY A 7 6.83 -6.74 -8.46
C GLY A 7 5.48 -7.20 -9.03
N GLY A 8 4.73 -6.32 -9.70
CA GLY A 8 3.46 -6.68 -10.33
C GLY A 8 2.31 -6.99 -9.37
N MET A 9 2.48 -6.72 -8.07
CA MET A 9 1.44 -7.00 -7.08
C MET A 9 0.30 -5.98 -7.23
N GLY A 10 -0.86 -6.42 -7.70
CA GLY A 10 -2.07 -5.58 -7.83
C GLY A 10 -2.83 -5.36 -6.52
N TYR A 11 -2.34 -5.93 -5.42
CA TYR A 11 -2.93 -5.87 -4.09
C TYR A 11 -1.88 -5.47 -3.05
N GLY A 12 -2.30 -4.87 -1.94
CA GLY A 12 -1.43 -4.51 -0.82
C GLY A 12 -2.18 -4.52 0.50
N ALA A 13 -1.52 -4.16 1.59
CA ALA A 13 -2.08 -4.16 2.95
C ALA A 13 -3.49 -3.56 3.03
N GLY A 14 -3.65 -2.36 2.48
CA GLY A 14 -4.91 -1.64 2.51
C GLY A 14 -5.99 -2.27 1.63
N PHE A 15 -5.61 -2.85 0.49
CA PHE A 15 -6.54 -3.54 -0.40
C PHE A 15 -7.09 -4.82 0.24
N ILE A 16 -6.22 -5.64 0.84
CA ILE A 16 -6.62 -6.85 1.55
C ILE A 16 -7.53 -6.51 2.74
N ALA A 17 -7.19 -5.47 3.52
CA ALA A 17 -8.03 -5.03 4.62
C ALA A 17 -9.41 -4.56 4.13
N ALA A 18 -9.46 -3.74 3.07
CA ALA A 18 -10.73 -3.31 2.48
C ALA A 18 -11.60 -4.51 2.07
N GLN A 19 -11.00 -5.53 1.44
CA GLN A 19 -11.73 -6.76 1.09
C GLN A 19 -12.21 -7.54 2.32
N LYS A 20 -11.36 -7.71 3.35
CA LYS A 20 -11.71 -8.42 4.59
C LYS A 20 -12.91 -7.81 5.29
N PHE A 21 -13.07 -6.50 5.21
CA PHE A 21 -14.20 -5.76 5.78
C PHE A 21 -15.33 -5.48 4.78
N ASN A 22 -15.33 -6.15 3.62
CA ASN A 22 -16.35 -6.01 2.57
C ASN A 22 -16.55 -4.56 2.08
N ALA A 23 -15.50 -3.75 2.13
CA ALA A 23 -15.56 -2.38 1.63
C ALA A 23 -15.52 -2.34 0.10
N LYS A 24 -16.31 -1.44 -0.49
CA LYS A 24 -16.27 -1.16 -1.93
C LYS A 24 -15.05 -0.30 -2.25
N ILE A 25 -14.17 -0.82 -3.11
CA ILE A 25 -12.99 -0.08 -3.55
C ILE A 25 -13.37 0.82 -4.71
N ILE A 26 -13.18 2.12 -4.54
CA ILE A 26 -13.37 3.13 -5.58
C ILE A 26 -12.18 3.14 -6.54
N ASP A 27 -12.38 3.56 -7.80
CA ASP A 27 -11.28 3.73 -8.75
C ASP A 27 -10.56 5.08 -8.51
N PRO A 28 -9.34 5.08 -7.94
CA PRO A 28 -8.60 6.31 -7.65
C PRO A 28 -8.10 7.05 -8.89
N ARG A 29 -8.03 6.40 -10.07
CA ARG A 29 -7.45 6.98 -11.30
C ARG A 29 -8.22 8.21 -11.77
N LYS A 30 -9.53 8.23 -11.53
CA LYS A 30 -10.42 9.35 -11.88
C LYS A 30 -10.04 10.67 -11.19
N TYR A 31 -9.37 10.57 -10.04
CA TYR A 31 -9.00 11.71 -9.20
C TYR A 31 -7.50 12.03 -9.26
N ALA A 32 -6.72 11.19 -9.95
CA ALA A 32 -5.27 11.30 -10.01
C ALA A 32 -4.82 12.56 -10.76
N VAL A 33 -3.88 13.29 -10.16
CA VAL A 33 -3.30 14.51 -10.76
C VAL A 33 -1.78 14.38 -10.93
N GLY A 34 -1.23 15.15 -11.87
CA GLY A 34 0.21 15.34 -12.03
C GLY A 34 0.99 14.04 -12.21
N SER A 35 2.01 13.82 -11.39
CA SER A 35 2.88 12.64 -11.46
C SER A 35 2.17 11.33 -11.11
N ILE A 36 1.07 11.38 -10.36
CA ILE A 36 0.28 10.18 -10.01
C ILE A 36 -0.44 9.66 -11.26
N LYS A 37 -1.02 10.55 -12.07
CA LYS A 37 -1.62 10.17 -13.36
C LYS A 37 -0.60 9.50 -14.28
N LYS A 38 0.61 10.08 -14.38
CA LYS A 38 1.73 9.48 -15.13
C LYS A 38 2.16 8.11 -14.57
N THR A 39 2.03 7.91 -13.26
CA THR A 39 2.34 6.63 -12.64
C THR A 39 1.35 5.55 -13.09
N TYR A 40 0.06 5.86 -13.20
CA TYR A 40 -0.93 4.94 -13.76
C TYR A 40 -0.69 4.62 -15.24
N GLU A 41 -0.25 5.60 -16.03
CA GLU A 41 0.12 5.39 -17.43
C GLU A 41 1.34 4.46 -17.55
N LYS A 42 2.32 4.59 -16.65
CA LYS A 42 3.52 3.74 -16.61
C LYS A 42 3.25 2.33 -16.09
N TYR A 43 2.33 2.19 -15.13
CA TYR A 43 2.03 0.94 -14.43
C TYR A 43 0.55 0.60 -14.60
N SER A 44 0.19 0.14 -15.81
CA SER A 44 -1.19 -0.13 -16.21
C SER A 44 -1.90 -1.20 -15.38
N HIS A 45 -1.15 -2.06 -14.68
CA HIS A 45 -1.69 -3.07 -13.75
C HIS A 45 -2.26 -2.47 -12.45
N LEU A 46 -2.01 -1.20 -12.18
CA LEU A 46 -2.56 -0.49 -11.01
C LEU A 46 -3.95 0.05 -11.33
N GLU A 47 -4.99 -0.72 -11.00
CA GLU A 47 -6.38 -0.27 -11.24
C GLU A 47 -7.07 0.23 -9.98
N LYS A 48 -6.89 -0.48 -8.86
CA LYS A 48 -7.71 -0.32 -7.65
C LYS A 48 -6.93 0.22 -6.45
N ILE A 49 -5.67 0.61 -6.66
CA ILE A 49 -4.78 1.09 -5.60
C ILE A 49 -4.20 2.44 -6.01
N LEU A 50 -4.14 3.35 -5.04
CA LEU A 50 -3.45 4.64 -5.16
C LEU A 50 -1.96 4.45 -4.83
N PRO A 51 -1.05 4.56 -5.81
CA PRO A 51 0.37 4.43 -5.55
C PRO A 51 0.90 5.68 -4.82
N ALA A 52 1.51 5.48 -3.66
CA ALA A 52 2.29 6.51 -2.97
C ALA A 52 3.72 6.49 -3.51
N MET A 53 4.00 7.31 -4.53
CA MET A 53 5.29 7.34 -5.21
C MET A 53 6.01 8.66 -4.96
N GLY A 54 7.13 8.58 -4.23
CA GLY A 54 8.01 9.70 -3.94
C GLY A 54 7.40 10.76 -3.01
N TYR A 55 8.23 11.32 -2.15
CA TYR A 55 7.81 12.26 -1.10
C TYR A 55 8.41 13.65 -1.30
N GLY A 56 8.72 14.01 -2.56
CA GLY A 56 9.02 15.40 -2.88
C GLY A 56 7.80 16.30 -2.63
N LYS A 57 8.02 17.57 -2.29
CA LYS A 57 6.94 18.54 -1.99
C LYS A 57 5.80 18.53 -3.02
N LYS A 58 6.14 18.42 -4.30
CA LYS A 58 5.16 18.33 -5.40
C LYS A 58 4.32 17.05 -5.33
N GLN A 59 4.96 15.90 -5.12
CA GLN A 59 4.30 14.60 -5.08
C GLN A 59 3.41 14.46 -3.84
N ILE A 60 3.85 14.99 -2.69
CA ILE A 60 3.03 15.09 -1.48
C ILE A 60 1.74 15.85 -1.77
N LYS A 61 1.83 17.03 -2.39
CA LYS A 61 0.66 17.85 -2.72
C LYS A 61 -0.27 17.20 -3.75
N GLU A 62 0.29 16.52 -4.75
CA GLU A 62 -0.48 15.77 -5.74
C GLU A 62 -1.20 14.56 -5.10
N LEU A 63 -0.56 13.87 -4.16
CA LEU A 63 -1.15 12.75 -3.41
C LEU A 63 -2.29 13.23 -2.51
N GLU A 64 -2.06 14.29 -1.75
CA GLU A 64 -3.09 14.94 -0.91
C GLU A 64 -4.29 15.39 -1.75
N THR A 65 -4.05 16.06 -2.88
CA THR A 65 -5.11 16.51 -3.79
C THR A 65 -5.90 15.34 -4.34
N THR A 66 -5.22 14.26 -4.73
CA THR A 66 -5.86 13.05 -5.28
C THR A 66 -6.77 12.40 -4.23
N ILE A 67 -6.29 12.24 -2.99
CA ILE A 67 -7.04 11.65 -1.88
C ILE A 67 -8.25 12.53 -1.51
N ASN A 68 -8.04 13.85 -1.42
CA ASN A 68 -9.09 14.78 -0.99
C ASN A 68 -10.18 14.96 -2.05
N LYS A 69 -9.87 14.79 -3.34
CA LYS A 69 -10.86 14.77 -4.43
C LYS A 69 -11.64 13.46 -4.57
N ALA A 70 -11.09 12.35 -4.10
CA ALA A 70 -11.72 11.04 -4.23
C ALA A 70 -13.06 11.00 -3.50
N GLU A 71 -14.10 10.47 -4.14
CA GLU A 71 -15.42 10.29 -3.55
C GLU A 71 -15.46 8.96 -2.79
N CYS A 72 -14.98 8.98 -1.55
CA CYS A 72 -15.02 7.84 -0.64
C CYS A 72 -15.31 8.29 0.80
N ASP A 73 -15.83 7.35 1.60
CA ASP A 73 -16.16 7.57 3.00
C ASP A 73 -14.92 7.48 3.92
N ALA A 74 -13.89 6.71 3.51
CA ALA A 74 -12.66 6.53 4.28
C ALA A 74 -11.45 6.21 3.39
N VAL A 75 -10.25 6.39 3.96
CA VAL A 75 -8.96 6.10 3.31
C VAL A 75 -8.20 5.03 4.10
N VAL A 76 -7.79 3.96 3.43
CA VAL A 76 -6.97 2.89 4.03
C VAL A 76 -5.51 3.04 3.60
N ILE A 77 -4.64 3.39 4.54
CA ILE A 77 -3.22 3.64 4.30
C ILE A 77 -2.44 2.34 4.49
N GLY A 78 -1.97 1.77 3.37
CA GLY A 78 -1.19 0.52 3.35
C GLY A 78 0.33 0.71 3.29
N THR A 79 0.86 1.89 3.65
CA THR A 79 2.28 2.22 3.54
C THR A 79 3.09 1.94 4.82
N PRO A 80 4.39 1.59 4.70
CA PRO A 80 5.30 1.47 5.85
C PRO A 80 5.53 2.77 6.62
N ILE A 81 5.31 3.92 5.98
CA ILE A 81 5.27 5.22 6.67
C ILE A 81 3.83 5.60 7.01
N ASP A 82 3.67 6.46 8.01
CA ASP A 82 2.38 7.02 8.38
C ASP A 82 2.07 8.26 7.52
N LEU A 83 1.27 8.09 6.46
CA LEU A 83 0.90 9.21 5.58
C LEU A 83 0.04 10.25 6.30
N GLY A 84 -0.68 9.90 7.37
CA GLY A 84 -1.46 10.87 8.15
C GLY A 84 -0.59 11.94 8.82
N ARG A 85 0.72 11.69 8.97
CA ARG A 85 1.70 12.67 9.48
C ARG A 85 2.30 13.56 8.39
N VAL A 86 2.10 13.20 7.13
CA VAL A 86 2.74 13.84 5.97
C VAL A 86 1.72 14.59 5.11
N LEU A 87 0.45 14.14 5.12
CA LEU A 87 -0.64 14.65 4.29
C LEU A 87 -1.76 15.21 5.17
N SER A 88 -2.37 16.29 4.72
CA SER A 88 -3.62 16.81 5.28
C SER A 88 -4.80 16.12 4.60
N ILE A 89 -5.16 14.94 5.10
CA ILE A 89 -6.28 14.14 4.59
C ILE A 89 -7.58 14.64 5.23
N ASN A 90 -8.52 15.12 4.41
CA ASN A 90 -9.80 15.67 4.88
C ASN A 90 -10.90 14.61 5.14
N LYS A 91 -10.51 13.34 5.22
CA LYS A 91 -11.40 12.18 5.37
C LYS A 91 -10.94 11.29 6.53
N PRO A 92 -11.85 10.52 7.14
CA PRO A 92 -11.46 9.45 8.04
C PRO A 92 -10.44 8.53 7.39
N HIS A 93 -9.35 8.24 8.09
CA HIS A 93 -8.30 7.37 7.56
C HIS A 93 -7.76 6.45 8.64
N VAL A 94 -7.37 5.26 8.20
CA VAL A 94 -6.78 4.24 9.07
C VAL A 94 -5.55 3.66 8.41
N ARG A 95 -4.52 3.42 9.21
CA ARG A 95 -3.30 2.79 8.76
C ARG A 95 -3.34 1.30 9.03
N VAL A 96 -3.07 0.51 8.00
CA VAL A 96 -3.02 -0.95 8.08
C VAL A 96 -1.60 -1.42 7.81
N LYS A 97 -1.15 -2.35 8.65
CA LYS A 97 0.08 -3.11 8.46
C LYS A 97 -0.29 -4.59 8.35
N TYR A 98 0.47 -5.34 7.58
CA TYR A 98 0.48 -6.79 7.68
C TYR A 98 1.92 -7.25 7.75
N GLU A 99 2.11 -8.35 8.44
CA GLU A 99 3.39 -9.03 8.55
C GLU A 99 3.26 -10.39 7.86
N LEU A 100 4.38 -10.90 7.36
CA LEU A 100 4.41 -12.26 6.82
C LEU A 100 4.21 -13.22 7.99
N GLU A 101 3.16 -14.03 7.91
CA GLU A 101 2.95 -15.14 8.83
C GLU A 101 3.35 -16.43 8.12
N GLU A 102 4.43 -17.08 8.56
CA GLU A 102 4.83 -18.39 8.03
C GLU A 102 3.88 -19.46 8.56
N ARG A 103 3.04 -20.01 7.67
CA ARG A 103 2.07 -21.05 8.00
C ARG A 103 2.64 -22.41 7.64
N GLY A 104 3.35 -23.03 8.58
CA GLY A 104 3.90 -24.38 8.43
C GLY A 104 5.18 -24.59 9.22
N LYS A 105 5.50 -25.84 9.50
CA LYS A 105 6.73 -26.26 10.18
C LYS A 105 7.49 -27.26 9.30
N PRO A 106 8.83 -27.24 9.28
CA PRO A 106 9.69 -26.26 9.94
C PRO A 106 9.58 -24.88 9.27
N ASP A 107 9.53 -23.83 10.08
CA ASP A 107 9.60 -22.45 9.58
C ASP A 107 11.06 -22.01 9.44
N LEU A 108 11.29 -20.81 8.91
CA LEU A 108 12.63 -20.27 8.73
C LEU A 108 13.40 -20.22 10.05
N GLU A 109 12.71 -19.92 11.16
CA GLU A 109 13.30 -19.91 12.49
C GLU A 109 13.79 -21.31 12.91
N ASP A 110 13.00 -22.36 12.67
CA ASP A 110 13.38 -23.75 12.95
C ASP A 110 14.57 -24.20 12.10
N VAL A 111 14.60 -23.83 10.82
CA VAL A 111 15.72 -24.13 9.92
C VAL A 111 16.99 -23.44 10.40
N LEU A 112 16.91 -22.16 10.78
CA LEU A 112 18.04 -21.39 11.31
C LEU A 112 18.54 -21.97 12.63
N LYS A 113 17.64 -22.37 13.54
CA LYS A 113 17.99 -23.06 14.79
C LYS A 113 18.70 -24.38 14.52
N GLY A 114 18.21 -25.18 13.56
CA GLY A 114 18.82 -26.44 13.17
C GLY A 114 20.21 -26.27 12.55
N PHE A 115 20.41 -25.21 11.76
CA PHE A 115 21.69 -24.86 11.15
C PHE A 115 22.71 -24.41 12.20
N LEU A 116 22.34 -23.48 13.09
CA LEU A 116 23.22 -22.98 14.15
C LEU A 116 23.67 -24.09 15.11
N LYS A 117 22.78 -25.04 15.44
CA LYS A 117 23.13 -26.23 16.25
C LYS A 117 24.14 -27.18 15.59
N LYS A 118 24.27 -27.17 14.26
CA LYS A 118 25.24 -28.01 13.54
C LYS A 118 26.62 -27.35 13.37
N MET A 119 26.70 -26.04 13.60
CA MET A 119 27.93 -25.26 13.43
C MET A 119 28.64 -24.92 14.75
N GLY A 120 28.00 -25.19 15.90
CA GLY A 120 28.63 -25.14 17.23
C GLY A 120 28.96 -26.55 17.71
#